data_AF-A0A6B9TBJ4-F1
#
_entry.id   AF-A0A6B9TBJ4-F1
#
_cell.length_a   1.000
_cell.length_b   1.000
_cell.length_c   1.000
_cell.angle_alpha   90.00
_cell.angle_beta   90.00
_cell.angle_gamma   90.00
#
_symmetry.space_group_name_H-M   'P 1'
#
loop_
_entity.id
_entity.type
_entity.pdbx_description
1 polymer ?
#
loop_
_entity_poly.entity_id
_entity_poly.type
_entity_poly.pdbx_seq_one_letter_code
_entity_poly.pdbx_strand_id
1 'polypeptide(L)'
;MAQAEIPKEIVDAGLSDWYETLNDPNKVRMRRYIQGIDTSSPQAFLVQLMQRATEDHNYGLSIVAGEYAANHEMDDYSRFIITEGYIDGLFGAERYDEAKEACARNLDLFPLIKVRFLQENGGELPKHIACRNRLIDIVVGVESGYDLADEILTQYVKMGLIDEEEKEYRLQSIKIHRMQKTFDNLFIYRPKQ
;
A
#
# COMPACT_ATOMS: atom_id res chain seq x y z
N MET A 1 31.17 -16.68 -15.42
CA MET A 1 30.20 -16.73 -14.32
C MET A 1 28.90 -17.24 -14.92
N ALA A 2 28.31 -18.30 -14.38
CA ALA A 2 27.08 -18.87 -14.94
C ALA A 2 25.97 -17.82 -14.85
N GLN A 3 25.40 -17.44 -15.99
CA GLN A 3 24.24 -16.58 -16.06
C GLN A 3 23.13 -17.33 -15.32
N ALA A 4 22.68 -16.81 -14.19
CA ALA A 4 21.61 -17.44 -13.42
C ALA A 4 20.37 -17.47 -14.32
N GLU A 5 19.93 -18.67 -14.69
CA GLU A 5 18.75 -18.88 -15.52
C GLU A 5 17.55 -18.14 -14.92
N ILE A 6 16.81 -17.41 -15.76
CA ILE A 6 15.62 -16.66 -15.35
C ILE A 6 14.58 -17.69 -14.87
N PRO A 7 14.07 -17.58 -13.64
CA PRO A 7 13.02 -18.46 -13.15
C PRO A 7 11.82 -18.55 -14.10
N LYS A 8 11.28 -19.76 -14.27
CA LYS A 8 10.18 -20.04 -15.21
C LYS A 8 8.98 -19.14 -14.96
N GLU A 9 8.61 -18.89 -13.70
CA GLU A 9 7.44 -18.09 -13.35
C GLU A 9 7.54 -16.64 -13.85
N ILE A 10 8.77 -16.10 -13.91
CA ILE A 10 9.04 -14.77 -14.44
C ILE A 10 8.89 -14.75 -15.96
N VAL A 11 9.38 -15.80 -16.62
CA VAL A 11 9.25 -15.97 -18.08
C VAL A 11 7.78 -16.10 -18.44
N ASP A 12 7.04 -16.95 -17.74
CA ASP A 12 5.61 -17.21 -17.96
C ASP A 12 4.77 -15.93 -17.76
N ALA A 13 5.15 -15.08 -16.80
CA ALA A 13 4.50 -13.79 -16.57
C ALA A 13 4.95 -12.67 -17.53
N GLY A 14 5.92 -12.92 -18.42
CA GLY A 14 6.43 -11.91 -19.37
C GLY A 14 7.32 -10.83 -18.73
N LEU A 15 8.01 -11.15 -17.64
CA LEU A 15 8.78 -10.21 -16.81
C LEU A 15 10.31 -10.39 -16.90
N SER A 16 10.79 -11.08 -17.93
CA SER A 16 12.23 -11.36 -18.12
C SER A 16 13.09 -10.10 -18.15
N ASP A 17 12.68 -9.10 -18.94
CA ASP A 17 13.45 -7.85 -19.10
C ASP A 17 13.58 -7.11 -17.76
N TRP A 18 12.48 -7.01 -17.00
CA TRP A 18 12.50 -6.46 -15.65
C TRP A 18 13.45 -7.23 -14.74
N TYR A 19 13.36 -8.56 -14.74
CA TYR A 19 14.21 -9.40 -13.90
C TYR A 19 15.68 -9.16 -14.17
N GLU A 20 16.09 -8.99 -15.43
CA GLU A 20 17.49 -8.74 -15.77
C GLU A 20 18.01 -7.45 -15.15
N THR A 21 17.18 -6.40 -15.06
CA THR A 21 17.54 -5.12 -14.42
C THR A 21 17.74 -5.21 -12.91
N LEU A 22 17.22 -6.26 -12.25
CA LEU A 22 17.34 -6.41 -10.80
C LEU A 22 18.79 -6.72 -10.38
N ASN A 23 19.22 -6.12 -9.27
CA ASN A 23 20.47 -6.51 -8.62
C ASN A 23 20.39 -7.92 -8.01
N ASP A 24 21.55 -8.55 -7.79
CA ASP A 24 21.62 -9.92 -7.26
C ASP A 24 20.85 -10.10 -5.93
N PRO A 25 20.93 -9.18 -4.95
CA PRO A 25 20.12 -9.28 -3.74
C PRO A 25 18.61 -9.37 -4.00
N ASN A 26 18.06 -8.56 -4.91
CA ASN A 26 16.64 -8.59 -5.26
C ASN A 26 16.29 -9.87 -6.02
N LYS A 27 17.15 -10.33 -6.94
CA LYS A 27 17.00 -11.63 -7.62
C LYS A 27 16.93 -12.79 -6.62
N VAL A 28 17.78 -12.78 -5.59
CA VAL A 28 17.79 -13.81 -4.53
C VAL A 28 16.55 -13.71 -3.64
N ARG A 29 16.17 -12.52 -3.19
CA ARG A 29 14.97 -12.31 -2.36
C ARG A 29 13.71 -12.77 -3.08
N MET A 30 13.57 -12.43 -4.36
CA MET A 30 12.38 -12.77 -5.14
C MET A 30 12.15 -14.27 -5.28
N ARG A 31 13.21 -15.09 -5.36
CA ARG A 31 13.10 -16.56 -5.44
C ARG A 31 12.30 -17.18 -4.28
N ARG A 32 12.18 -16.50 -3.14
CA ARG A 32 11.38 -16.96 -2.00
C ARG A 32 9.87 -16.89 -2.24
N TYR A 33 9.43 -16.02 -3.16
CA TYR A 33 8.03 -15.65 -3.31
C TYR A 33 7.39 -16.10 -4.62
N ILE A 34 8.19 -16.49 -5.61
CA ILE A 34 7.70 -16.81 -6.96
C ILE A 34 7.05 -18.19 -7.09
N GLN A 35 7.32 -19.12 -6.16
CA GLN A 35 6.74 -20.46 -6.26
C GLN A 35 5.21 -20.39 -6.13
N GLY A 36 4.50 -20.88 -7.15
CA GLY A 36 3.03 -20.83 -7.20
C GLY A 36 2.47 -19.41 -7.22
N ILE A 37 3.25 -18.44 -7.71
CA ILE A 37 2.75 -17.09 -7.97
C ILE A 37 1.85 -17.10 -9.21
N ASP A 38 0.92 -16.16 -9.26
CA ASP A 38 0.02 -15.96 -10.40
C ASP A 38 0.81 -15.39 -11.58
N THR A 39 0.98 -16.20 -12.60
CA THR A 39 1.71 -15.85 -13.83
C THR A 39 0.75 -15.50 -14.98
N SER A 40 -0.55 -15.32 -14.72
CA SER A 40 -1.54 -15.00 -15.76
C SER A 40 -1.29 -13.66 -16.45
N SER A 41 -0.64 -12.72 -15.77
CA SER A 41 -0.23 -11.43 -16.31
C SER A 41 0.93 -10.84 -15.50
N PRO A 42 1.70 -9.88 -16.07
CA PRO A 42 2.70 -9.12 -15.32
C PRO A 42 2.11 -8.44 -14.07
N GLN A 43 0.89 -7.92 -14.18
CA GLN A 43 0.19 -7.27 -13.08
C GLN A 43 -0.11 -8.24 -11.94
N ALA A 44 -0.75 -9.38 -12.24
CA ALA A 44 -1.11 -10.37 -11.23
C ALA A 44 0.12 -10.88 -10.49
N PHE A 45 1.22 -11.09 -11.22
CA PHE A 45 2.52 -11.44 -10.67
C PHE A 45 3.02 -10.38 -9.69
N LEU A 46 3.07 -9.11 -10.10
CA LEU A 46 3.61 -8.02 -9.28
C LEU A 46 2.76 -7.77 -8.03
N VAL A 47 1.44 -7.79 -8.15
CA VAL A 47 0.51 -7.64 -7.02
C VAL A 47 0.75 -8.73 -5.98
N GLN A 48 0.78 -10.00 -6.40
CA GLN A 48 0.99 -11.10 -5.48
C GLN A 48 2.40 -11.13 -4.91
N LEU A 49 3.41 -10.72 -5.68
CA LEU A 49 4.78 -10.56 -5.20
C LEU A 49 4.86 -9.51 -4.09
N MET A 50 4.26 -8.34 -4.29
CA MET A 50 4.22 -7.26 -3.30
C MET A 50 3.49 -7.72 -2.03
N GLN A 51 2.35 -8.41 -2.18
CA GLN A 51 1.61 -8.96 -1.05
C GLN A 51 2.49 -9.93 -0.22
N ARG A 52 3.04 -10.97 -0.85
CA ARG A 52 3.87 -11.97 -0.16
C ARG A 52 5.12 -11.36 0.47
N ALA A 53 5.77 -10.43 -0.23
CA ALA A 53 6.95 -9.74 0.30
C ALA A 53 6.61 -8.86 1.51
N THR A 54 5.46 -8.20 1.49
CA THR A 54 5.00 -7.31 2.57
C THR A 54 4.60 -8.10 3.82
N GLU A 55 3.92 -9.25 3.65
CA GLU A 55 3.58 -10.18 4.74
C GLU A 55 4.84 -10.69 5.47
N ASP A 56 5.95 -10.87 4.74
CA ASP A 56 7.26 -11.26 5.27
C ASP A 56 8.14 -10.08 5.73
N HIS A 57 7.59 -8.86 5.80
CA HIS A 57 8.33 -7.63 6.13
C HIS A 57 9.50 -7.29 5.19
N ASN A 58 9.51 -7.85 3.97
CA ASN A 58 10.49 -7.55 2.93
C ASN A 58 10.00 -6.39 2.05
N TYR A 59 9.79 -5.24 2.70
CA TYR A 59 9.21 -4.05 2.08
C TYR A 59 10.04 -3.52 0.90
N GLY A 60 11.37 -3.65 0.95
CA GLY A 60 12.24 -3.25 -0.16
C GLY A 60 11.95 -3.98 -1.47
N LEU A 61 11.57 -5.26 -1.41
CA LEU A 61 11.18 -5.99 -2.63
C LEU A 61 9.80 -5.55 -3.13
N SER A 62 8.87 -5.27 -2.22
CA SER A 62 7.55 -4.73 -2.57
C SER A 62 7.68 -3.39 -3.30
N ILE A 63 8.52 -2.50 -2.78
CA ILE A 63 8.83 -1.20 -3.38
C ILE A 63 9.42 -1.36 -4.79
N VAL A 64 10.40 -2.25 -4.97
CA VAL A 64 11.03 -2.47 -6.29
C VAL A 64 10.02 -2.94 -7.35
N ALA A 65 9.06 -3.79 -6.95
CA ALA A 65 7.98 -4.22 -7.85
C ALA A 65 7.00 -3.08 -8.16
N GLY A 66 6.63 -2.27 -7.16
CA GLY A 66 5.75 -1.12 -7.34
C GLY A 66 6.37 0.00 -8.19
N GLU A 67 7.65 0.31 -7.99
CA GLU A 67 8.40 1.27 -8.79
C GLU A 67 8.50 0.84 -10.26
N TYR A 68 8.69 -0.45 -10.53
CA TYR A 68 8.65 -0.98 -11.89
C TYR A 68 7.26 -0.75 -12.52
N ALA A 69 6.19 -1.12 -11.81
CA ALA A 69 4.85 -0.98 -12.34
C ALA A 69 4.41 0.48 -12.55
N ALA A 70 4.86 1.41 -11.69
CA ALA A 70 4.58 2.83 -11.83
C ALA A 70 5.09 3.43 -13.14
N ASN A 71 6.16 2.86 -13.72
CA ASN A 71 6.76 3.28 -14.98
C ASN A 71 6.13 2.65 -16.22
N HIS A 72 5.09 1.82 -16.08
CA HIS A 72 4.41 1.18 -17.19
C HIS A 72 3.01 1.75 -17.41
N GLU A 73 2.59 1.79 -18.68
CA GLU A 73 1.21 2.13 -19.02
C GLU A 73 0.28 1.01 -18.60
N MET A 74 -0.76 1.37 -17.85
CA MET A 74 -1.78 0.48 -17.31
C MET A 74 -3.10 1.24 -17.28
N ASP A 75 -4.20 0.52 -17.42
CA ASP A 75 -5.54 1.08 -17.20
C ASP A 75 -5.75 1.46 -15.73
N ASP A 76 -6.74 2.32 -15.48
CA ASP A 76 -7.01 2.89 -14.15
C ASP A 76 -7.25 1.82 -13.07
N TYR A 77 -7.91 0.71 -13.42
CA TYR A 77 -8.16 -0.38 -12.48
C TYR A 77 -6.86 -1.07 -12.11
N SER A 78 -6.06 -1.43 -13.10
CA SER A 78 -4.78 -2.11 -12.89
C SER A 78 -3.79 -1.23 -12.11
N ARG A 79 -3.76 0.07 -12.44
CA ARG A 79 -3.00 1.08 -11.69
C ARG A 79 -3.45 1.16 -10.24
N PHE A 80 -4.76 1.13 -10.00
CA PHE A 80 -5.30 1.16 -8.64
C PHE A 80 -4.84 -0.05 -7.81
N ILE A 81 -5.02 -1.26 -8.33
CA ILE A 81 -4.70 -2.51 -7.63
C ILE A 81 -3.20 -2.63 -7.33
N ILE A 82 -2.34 -2.29 -8.28
CA ILE A 82 -0.89 -2.32 -8.05
C ILE A 82 -0.45 -1.29 -7.01
N THR A 83 -1.02 -0.08 -7.09
CA THR A 83 -0.64 1.00 -6.18
C THR A 83 -1.01 0.65 -4.73
N GLU A 84 -2.09 -0.10 -4.51
CA GLU A 84 -2.43 -0.63 -3.17
C GLU A 84 -1.29 -1.48 -2.56
N GLY A 85 -0.70 -2.38 -3.34
CA GLY A 85 0.45 -3.18 -2.89
C GLY A 85 1.71 -2.32 -2.65
N TYR A 86 1.93 -1.33 -3.52
CA TYR A 86 3.06 -0.42 -3.40
C TYR A 86 2.98 0.46 -2.15
N ILE A 87 1.78 0.94 -1.79
CA ILE A 87 1.53 1.76 -0.59
C ILE A 87 1.96 1.01 0.68
N ASP A 88 1.57 -0.26 0.83
CA ASP A 88 1.94 -1.04 2.02
C ASP A 88 3.46 -1.28 2.09
N GLY A 89 4.13 -1.48 0.93
CA GLY A 89 5.58 -1.54 0.84
C GLY A 89 6.25 -0.23 1.30
N LEU A 90 5.80 0.91 0.80
CA LEU A 90 6.32 2.23 1.19
C LEU A 90 6.12 2.50 2.68
N PHE A 91 4.92 2.25 3.19
CA PHE A 91 4.59 2.45 4.59
C PHE A 91 5.46 1.58 5.52
N GLY A 92 5.61 0.29 5.20
CA GLY A 92 6.44 -0.63 5.99
C GLY A 92 7.93 -0.29 5.97
N ALA A 93 8.41 0.34 4.89
CA ALA A 93 9.78 0.86 4.80
C ALA A 93 9.94 2.28 5.39
N GLU A 94 8.92 2.79 6.08
CA GLU A 94 8.90 4.13 6.69
C GLU A 94 9.07 5.29 5.68
N ARG A 95 8.80 5.05 4.39
CA ARG A 95 8.79 6.07 3.32
C ARG A 95 7.43 6.80 3.31
N TYR A 96 7.08 7.44 4.42
CA TYR A 96 5.72 7.95 4.69
C TYR A 96 5.26 9.04 3.72
N ASP A 97 6.13 9.95 3.31
CA ASP A 97 5.77 11.02 2.35
C ASP A 97 5.35 10.43 1.01
N GLU A 98 6.13 9.48 0.49
CA GLU A 98 5.84 8.80 -0.77
C GLU A 98 4.59 7.91 -0.66
N ALA A 99 4.41 7.23 0.47
CA ALA A 99 3.21 6.46 0.74
C ALA A 99 1.96 7.36 0.73
N LYS A 100 2.04 8.53 1.36
CA LYS A 100 0.94 9.52 1.40
C LYS A 100 0.60 10.04 0.01
N GLU A 101 1.60 10.39 -0.80
CA GLU A 101 1.37 10.79 -2.19
C GLU A 101 0.73 9.67 -3.02
N ALA A 102 1.21 8.44 -2.86
CA ALA A 102 0.63 7.28 -3.52
C ALA A 102 -0.82 7.05 -3.10
N CYS A 103 -1.14 7.17 -1.80
CA CYS A 103 -2.51 7.10 -1.29
C CYS A 103 -3.42 8.15 -1.94
N ALA A 104 -2.98 9.41 -1.98
CA ALA A 104 -3.77 10.50 -2.54
C ALA A 104 -4.08 10.26 -4.03
N ARG A 105 -3.07 9.93 -4.83
CA ARG A 105 -3.25 9.58 -6.25
C ARG A 105 -4.17 8.37 -6.45
N ASN A 106 -4.07 7.37 -5.57
CA ASN A 106 -4.90 6.17 -5.70
C ASN A 106 -6.36 6.46 -5.36
N LEU A 107 -6.62 7.31 -4.36
CA LEU A 107 -7.96 7.75 -4.00
C LEU A 107 -8.62 8.53 -5.15
N ASP A 108 -7.88 9.33 -5.90
CA ASP A 108 -8.42 10.04 -7.08
C ASP A 108 -8.90 9.09 -8.19
N LEU A 109 -8.31 7.89 -8.29
CA LEU A 109 -8.74 6.85 -9.24
C LEU A 109 -10.00 6.10 -8.76
N PHE A 110 -10.23 6.05 -7.44
CA PHE A 110 -11.29 5.22 -6.85
C PHE A 110 -12.68 5.44 -7.47
N PRO A 111 -13.17 6.68 -7.71
CA PRO A 111 -14.47 6.91 -8.33
C PRO A 111 -14.61 6.30 -9.74
N LEU A 112 -13.52 6.22 -10.50
CA LEU A 112 -13.49 5.66 -11.85
C LEU A 112 -13.57 4.14 -11.84
N ILE A 113 -12.98 3.51 -10.81
CA ILE A 113 -12.84 2.06 -10.70
C ILE A 113 -13.88 1.41 -9.79
N LYS A 114 -14.59 2.20 -8.97
CA LYS A 114 -15.49 1.73 -7.90
C LYS A 114 -16.47 0.65 -8.34
N VAL A 115 -17.12 0.81 -9.50
CA VAL A 115 -18.12 -0.15 -9.99
C VAL A 115 -17.48 -1.52 -10.21
N ARG A 116 -16.36 -1.56 -10.94
CA ARG A 116 -15.62 -2.81 -11.20
C ARG A 116 -15.04 -3.39 -9.91
N PHE A 117 -14.48 -2.53 -9.05
CA PHE A 117 -13.89 -2.93 -7.78
C PHE A 117 -14.90 -3.62 -6.86
N LEU A 118 -16.12 -3.07 -6.76
CA LEU A 118 -17.20 -3.72 -6.01
C LEU A 118 -17.61 -5.06 -6.64
N GLN A 119 -17.77 -5.12 -7.97
CA GLN A 119 -18.17 -6.35 -8.67
C GLN A 119 -17.17 -7.49 -8.43
N GLU A 120 -15.87 -7.21 -8.51
CA GLU A 120 -14.81 -8.21 -8.27
C GLU A 120 -14.70 -8.62 -6.79
N ASN A 121 -15.25 -7.83 -5.86
CA ASN A 121 -15.25 -8.09 -4.41
C ASN A 121 -16.63 -8.51 -3.86
N GLY A 122 -17.50 -9.06 -4.70
CA GLY A 122 -18.79 -9.62 -4.25
C GLY A 122 -19.87 -8.58 -3.92
N GLY A 123 -19.72 -7.36 -4.43
CA GLY A 123 -20.64 -6.24 -4.22
C GLY A 123 -20.32 -5.39 -2.99
N GLU A 124 -19.29 -5.73 -2.23
CA GLU A 124 -18.87 -5.03 -1.02
C GLU A 124 -17.42 -4.52 -1.15
N LEU A 125 -17.06 -3.53 -0.34
CA LEU A 125 -15.68 -3.10 -0.26
C LEU A 125 -14.85 -4.09 0.58
N PRO A 126 -13.65 -4.47 0.12
CA PRO A 126 -12.77 -5.30 0.92
C PRO A 126 -12.40 -4.59 2.22
N LYS A 127 -12.17 -5.39 3.28
CA LYS A 127 -11.76 -4.87 4.59
C LYS A 127 -10.42 -4.16 4.55
N HIS A 128 -9.51 -4.59 3.67
CA HIS A 128 -8.22 -3.95 3.47
C HIS A 128 -8.22 -3.17 2.16
N ILE A 129 -8.04 -1.86 2.29
CA ILE A 129 -7.76 -0.93 1.20
C ILE A 129 -6.61 -0.07 1.74
N ALA A 130 -5.42 -0.27 1.19
CA ALA A 130 -4.17 0.34 1.65
C ALA A 130 -4.26 1.86 1.63
N CYS A 131 -4.69 2.48 0.52
CA CYS A 131 -4.81 3.94 0.46
C CYS A 131 -5.77 4.51 1.51
N ARG A 132 -6.90 3.81 1.77
CA ARG A 132 -7.89 4.18 2.80
C ARG A 132 -7.28 4.13 4.20
N ASN A 133 -6.58 3.04 4.51
CA ASN A 133 -6.07 2.77 5.85
C ASN A 133 -4.77 3.54 6.15
N ARG A 134 -3.76 3.44 5.27
CA ARG A 134 -2.43 4.02 5.47
C ARG A 134 -2.41 5.53 5.45
N LEU A 135 -3.29 6.19 4.69
CA LEU A 135 -3.36 7.65 4.73
C LEU A 135 -3.72 8.17 6.13
N ILE A 136 -4.69 7.53 6.81
CA ILE A 136 -5.05 7.88 8.19
C ILE A 136 -3.91 7.52 9.15
N ASP A 137 -3.29 6.35 8.99
CA ASP A 137 -2.16 5.93 9.83
C ASP A 137 -1.00 6.95 9.77
N ILE A 138 -0.68 7.45 8.58
CA ILE A 138 0.37 8.46 8.38
C ILE A 138 -0.05 9.80 8.99
N VAL A 139 -1.22 10.34 8.60
CA VAL A 139 -1.67 11.67 9.04
C VAL A 139 -1.83 11.74 10.55
N VAL A 140 -2.36 10.69 11.18
CA VAL A 140 -2.59 10.67 12.63
C VAL A 140 -1.33 10.24 13.39
N GLY A 141 -0.75 9.11 13.02
CA GLY A 141 0.34 8.47 13.77
C GLY A 141 1.67 9.18 13.60
N VAL A 142 1.99 9.59 12.37
CA VAL A 142 3.27 10.22 12.03
C VAL A 142 3.17 11.75 12.16
N GLU A 143 2.18 12.36 11.52
CA GLU A 143 2.10 13.82 11.40
C GLU A 143 1.31 14.50 12.54
N SER A 144 0.49 13.74 13.29
CA SER A 144 -0.44 14.31 14.28
C SER A 144 -1.42 15.36 13.72
N GLY A 145 -1.76 15.22 12.44
CA GLY A 145 -2.74 16.03 11.71
C GLY A 145 -4.18 15.60 12.03
N TYR A 146 -4.60 15.76 13.29
CA TYR A 146 -5.93 15.31 13.74
C TYR A 146 -7.10 15.99 13.02
N ASP A 147 -6.98 17.28 12.72
CA ASP A 147 -8.04 18.04 12.03
C ASP A 147 -8.11 17.62 10.55
N LEU A 148 -6.94 17.43 9.91
CA LEU A 148 -6.86 16.89 8.54
C LEU A 148 -7.45 15.47 8.46
N ALA A 149 -7.30 14.66 9.50
CA ALA A 149 -7.88 13.31 9.52
C ALA A 149 -9.42 13.33 9.47
N ASP A 150 -10.08 14.31 10.11
CA ASP A 150 -11.54 14.46 10.01
C ASP A 150 -11.99 14.87 8.58
N GLU A 151 -11.24 15.76 7.94
CA GLU A 151 -11.47 16.13 6.55
C GLU A 151 -11.35 14.92 5.61
N ILE A 152 -10.31 14.10 5.80
CA ILE A 152 -10.09 12.87 5.03
C ILE A 152 -11.22 11.85 5.26
N LEU A 153 -11.63 11.62 6.51
CA LEU A 153 -12.74 10.70 6.81
C LEU A 153 -14.06 11.20 6.20
N THR A 154 -14.29 12.52 6.19
CA THR A 154 -15.44 13.11 5.50
C THR A 154 -15.39 12.87 4.00
N GLN A 155 -14.20 12.95 3.39
CA GLN A 155 -14.03 12.60 1.98
C GLN A 155 -14.29 11.11 1.72
N TYR A 156 -13.84 10.22 2.60
CA TYR A 156 -14.09 8.78 2.48
C TYR A 156 -15.59 8.46 2.48
N VAL A 157 -16.38 9.10 3.34
CA VAL A 157 -17.83 8.94 3.32
C VAL A 157 -18.42 9.39 1.98
N LYS A 158 -18.01 10.55 1.47
CA LYS A 158 -18.48 11.07 0.17
C LYS A 158 -18.15 10.13 -0.99
N MET A 159 -16.99 9.48 -0.95
CA MET A 159 -16.57 8.49 -1.94
C MET A 159 -17.25 7.13 -1.75
N GLY A 160 -17.87 6.91 -0.57
CA GLY A 160 -18.46 5.64 -0.15
C GLY A 160 -17.41 4.58 0.15
N LEU A 161 -16.24 4.98 0.67
CA LEU A 161 -15.17 4.10 1.17
C LEU A 161 -15.42 3.58 2.59
N ILE A 162 -16.19 4.37 3.35
CA ILE A 162 -16.72 4.09 4.70
C ILE A 162 -18.12 4.70 4.78
N ASP A 163 -18.91 4.30 5.77
CA ASP A 163 -20.17 4.96 6.12
C ASP A 163 -20.00 5.96 7.28
N GLU A 164 -21.07 6.66 7.64
CA GLU A 164 -21.06 7.67 8.72
C GLU A 164 -20.84 7.04 10.10
N GLU A 165 -21.35 5.82 10.33
CA GLU A 165 -21.16 5.13 11.61
C GLU A 165 -19.68 4.76 11.81
N GLU A 166 -19.04 4.24 10.77
CA GLU A 166 -17.61 3.95 10.76
C GLU A 166 -16.77 5.24 10.91
N LYS A 167 -17.18 6.35 10.28
CA LYS A 167 -16.53 7.65 10.49
C LYS A 167 -16.58 8.06 11.96
N GLU A 168 -17.74 8.01 12.61
CA GLU A 168 -17.89 8.35 14.03
C GLU A 168 -16.98 7.49 14.91
N TYR A 169 -16.95 6.18 14.67
CA TYR A 169 -16.08 5.25 15.38
C TYR A 169 -14.60 5.61 15.22
N ARG A 170 -14.15 5.86 13.97
CA ARG A 170 -12.76 6.24 13.67
C ARG A 170 -12.39 7.57 14.33
N LEU A 171 -13.28 8.56 14.36
CA LEU A 171 -13.05 9.83 15.06
C LEU A 171 -12.87 9.65 16.57
N GLN A 172 -13.65 8.76 17.22
CA GLN A 172 -13.43 8.44 18.62
C GLN A 172 -12.05 7.79 18.86
N SER A 173 -11.65 6.86 17.99
CA SER A 173 -10.32 6.24 18.06
C SER A 173 -9.20 7.28 17.95
N ILE A 174 -9.31 8.21 16.99
CA ILE A 174 -8.36 9.31 16.79
C ILE A 174 -8.29 10.22 18.03
N LYS A 175 -9.44 10.54 18.63
CA LYS A 175 -9.50 11.34 19.87
C LYS A 175 -8.80 10.64 21.03
N ILE A 176 -9.02 9.34 21.20
CA ILE A 176 -8.33 8.53 22.22
C ILE A 176 -6.83 8.54 21.98
N HIS A 177 -6.39 8.33 20.74
CA HIS A 177 -4.97 8.38 20.37
C HIS A 177 -4.33 9.74 20.69
N ARG A 178 -5.01 10.85 20.35
CA ARG A 178 -4.57 12.21 20.69
C ARG A 178 -4.38 12.41 22.19
N MET A 179 -5.33 11.89 22.99
CA MET A 179 -5.23 11.95 24.46
C MET A 179 -4.03 11.15 24.96
N GLN A 180 -3.85 9.91 24.50
CA GLN A 180 -2.70 9.06 24.86
C GLN A 180 -1.38 9.76 24.57
N LYS A 181 -1.19 10.28 23.35
CA LYS A 181 0.04 10.98 22.97
C LYS A 181 0.29 12.23 23.83
N THR A 182 -0.77 12.94 24.20
CA THR A 182 -0.67 14.09 25.12
C THR A 182 -0.23 13.66 26.51
N PHE A 183 -0.81 12.58 27.06
CA PHE A 183 -0.40 12.03 28.35
C PHE A 183 1.05 11.56 28.34
N ASP A 184 1.47 10.79 27.33
CA ASP A 184 2.84 10.28 27.23
C ASP A 184 3.87 11.42 27.22
N ASN A 185 3.58 12.51 26.48
CA ASN A 185 4.43 13.70 26.45
C ASN A 185 4.57 14.38 27.83
N LEU A 186 3.51 14.38 28.66
CA LEU A 186 3.56 14.93 30.02
C LEU A 186 4.46 14.10 30.94
N PHE A 187 4.47 12.77 30.80
CA PHE A 187 5.27 11.88 31.64
C PHE A 187 6.73 11.73 31.17
N ILE A 188 7.03 12.07 29.92
CA ILE A 188 8.40 12.11 29.37
C ILE A 188 9.10 13.46 29.68
N TYR A 189 8.36 14.49 30.12
CA TYR A 189 8.90 15.80 30.45
C TYR A 189 9.91 15.73 31.62
N ARG A 190 11.20 15.84 31.29
CA ARG A 190 12.27 16.12 32.27
C ARG A 190 12.59 17.62 32.22
N PRO A 191 12.31 18.41 33.28
CA PRO A 191 12.72 19.81 33.31
C PRO A 191 14.25 19.89 33.17
N LYS A 192 14.73 20.82 32.32
CA LYS A 192 16.17 21.09 32.19
C LYS A 192 16.70 21.56 33.55
N GLN A 193 17.74 20.88 34.05
CA GLN A 193 18.55 21.34 35.18
C GLN A 193 19.37 22.57 34.78
#